data_AF-A0AAD9RFP7-F1
#
_entry.id   AF-A0AAD9RFP7-F1
#
_cell.length_a   1.000
_cell.length_b   1.000
_cell.length_c   1.000
_cell.angle_alpha   90.00
_cell.angle_beta   90.00
_cell.angle_gamma   90.00
#
_symmetry.space_group_name_H-M   'P 1'
#
loop_
_entity.id
_entity.type
_entity.pdbx_description
1 polymer ?
#
loop_
_entity_poly.entity_id
_entity_poly.type
_entity_poly.pdbx_seq_one_letter_code
_entity_poly.pdbx_strand_id
1 'polypeptide(L)'
;MTLPPLFSHHFPTFVKDSFNNDVNLYWYHPKFSQSRYPPGQGISNACTLICLLVAQRICQTGLLICNIENCPELTIIMAEAMVEGNATHAWIISQKLIPHTYLNTEEALKYGGRSLTMLKEWKFHVFHDKIERSLYKNIKTFLLEWYTDPKSTNLFMLLITCGRTVLFIFQEVTYKVTLFDSHGHSTIKHPNRGLVVAQTSIDTLESLCNWYSHEIVNNCYNMQANQYELAFLYPDSLCKCSSCFKDQ
;
A
#
# COMPACT_ATOMS: atom_id res chain seq x y z
N MET A 1 19.10 -9.73 11.04
CA MET A 1 17.61 -9.79 11.01
C MET A 1 17.20 -11.20 10.64
N THR A 2 16.23 -11.78 11.35
CA THR A 2 15.62 -13.07 10.98
C THR A 2 14.66 -12.81 9.82
N LEU A 3 14.77 -13.59 8.72
CA LEU A 3 13.87 -13.44 7.58
C LEU A 3 12.42 -13.77 7.98
N PRO A 4 11.41 -13.17 7.31
CA PRO A 4 10.01 -13.50 7.56
C PRO A 4 9.73 -15.00 7.30
N PRO A 5 8.66 -15.56 7.89
CA PRO A 5 8.35 -16.98 7.75
C PRO A 5 8.38 -17.46 6.30
N LEU A 6 9.08 -18.58 6.05
CA LEU A 6 9.17 -19.27 4.75
C LEU A 6 9.92 -18.52 3.65
N PHE A 7 10.59 -17.42 3.97
CA PHE A 7 11.53 -16.83 3.03
C PHE A 7 12.65 -17.82 2.74
N SER A 8 12.88 -18.05 1.46
CA SER A 8 13.91 -18.93 0.92
C SER A 8 14.40 -18.37 -0.41
N HIS A 9 15.40 -19.00 -1.03
CA HIS A 9 15.84 -18.63 -2.38
C HIS A 9 14.72 -18.72 -3.44
N HIS A 10 13.61 -19.40 -3.15
CA HIS A 10 12.51 -19.60 -4.09
C HIS A 10 11.19 -18.94 -3.67
N PHE A 11 11.16 -18.24 -2.53
CA PHE A 11 9.94 -17.61 -2.04
C PHE A 11 10.24 -16.40 -1.14
N PRO A 12 9.49 -15.29 -1.29
CA PRO A 12 8.49 -15.05 -2.34
C PRO A 12 9.15 -14.73 -3.69
N THR A 13 8.55 -15.23 -4.77
CA THR A 13 8.95 -14.95 -6.17
C THR A 13 7.86 -14.15 -6.87
N PHE A 14 8.23 -13.45 -7.94
CA PHE A 14 7.29 -12.71 -8.78
C PHE A 14 7.55 -12.98 -10.26
N VAL A 15 6.52 -12.76 -11.07
CA VAL A 15 6.63 -12.67 -12.53
C VAL A 15 6.53 -11.20 -12.92
N LYS A 16 7.53 -10.73 -13.68
CA LYS A 16 7.57 -9.37 -14.20
C LYS A 16 6.74 -9.27 -15.48
N ASP A 17 6.03 -8.17 -15.61
CA ASP A 17 5.27 -7.79 -16.80
C ASP A 17 5.29 -6.26 -16.94
N SER A 18 4.71 -5.73 -18.01
CA SER A 18 4.57 -4.29 -18.22
C SER A 18 3.22 -3.92 -18.81
N PHE A 19 2.74 -2.73 -18.48
CA PHE A 19 1.58 -2.11 -19.12
C PHE A 19 2.02 -0.86 -19.88
N ASN A 20 1.70 -0.81 -21.18
CA ASN A 20 2.08 0.26 -22.12
C ASN A 20 3.58 0.62 -22.14
N ASN A 21 4.46 -0.27 -21.69
CA ASN A 21 5.90 -0.01 -21.45
C ASN A 21 6.20 1.10 -20.42
N ASP A 22 5.17 1.69 -19.79
CA ASP A 22 5.30 2.78 -18.82
C ASP A 22 5.26 2.26 -17.38
N VAL A 23 4.51 1.17 -17.14
CA VAL A 23 4.27 0.64 -15.80
C VAL A 23 4.91 -0.73 -15.69
N ASN A 24 5.86 -0.90 -14.78
CA ASN A 24 6.43 -2.19 -14.44
C ASN A 24 5.52 -2.89 -13.43
N LEU A 25 5.19 -4.15 -13.70
CA LEU A 25 4.27 -4.96 -12.89
C LEU A 25 5.01 -6.17 -12.32
N TYR A 26 4.75 -6.46 -11.04
CA TYR A 26 5.39 -7.54 -10.31
C TYR A 26 4.31 -8.39 -9.65
N TRP A 27 3.95 -9.49 -10.31
CA TRP A 27 2.89 -10.41 -9.88
C TRP A 27 3.48 -11.50 -8.99
N TYR A 28 3.23 -11.43 -7.68
CA TYR A 28 3.86 -12.35 -6.74
C TYR A 28 3.21 -13.73 -6.76
N HIS A 29 3.94 -14.69 -6.20
CA HIS A 29 3.51 -16.07 -6.03
C HIS A 29 2.14 -16.14 -5.31
N PRO A 30 1.19 -16.99 -5.74
CA PRO A 30 -0.17 -17.07 -5.18
C PRO A 30 -0.31 -17.37 -3.69
N LYS A 31 0.77 -17.79 -3.01
CA LYS A 31 0.81 -17.96 -1.55
C LYS A 31 1.24 -16.69 -0.81
N PHE A 32 1.71 -15.68 -1.52
CA PHE A 32 2.18 -14.41 -0.97
C PHE A 32 1.10 -13.33 -1.19
N SER A 33 0.05 -13.40 -0.38
CA SER A 33 -1.05 -12.44 -0.35
C SER A 33 -1.66 -12.41 1.06
N GLN A 34 -2.41 -11.36 1.39
CA GLN A 34 -2.93 -11.17 2.76
C GLN A 34 -3.78 -12.34 3.28
N SER A 35 -4.48 -13.06 2.40
CA SER A 35 -5.35 -14.18 2.78
C SER A 35 -4.62 -15.53 2.83
N ARG A 36 -3.34 -15.58 2.47
CA ARG A 36 -2.57 -16.82 2.35
C ARG A 36 -1.20 -16.78 3.03
N TYR A 37 -0.71 -15.59 3.35
CA TYR A 37 0.55 -15.35 4.02
C TYR A 37 0.35 -14.70 5.40
N PRO A 38 0.96 -15.23 6.47
CA PRO A 38 1.71 -16.50 6.51
C PRO A 38 0.77 -17.71 6.27
N PRO A 39 1.24 -18.95 6.06
CA PRO A 39 0.33 -20.07 5.87
C PRO A 39 -0.59 -20.32 7.06
N GLY A 40 -1.78 -20.86 6.78
CA GLY A 40 -2.84 -21.06 7.78
C GLY A 40 -3.80 -19.87 7.91
N GLN A 41 -3.59 -18.80 7.14
CA GLN A 41 -4.55 -17.70 7.01
C GLN A 41 -5.79 -18.13 6.21
N GLY A 42 -6.93 -17.53 6.56
CA GLY A 42 -8.20 -17.67 5.85
C GLY A 42 -8.58 -16.39 5.10
N ILE A 43 -9.86 -16.04 5.06
CA ILE A 43 -10.30 -14.74 4.54
C ILE A 43 -9.74 -13.63 5.44
N SER A 44 -9.05 -12.66 4.85
CA SER A 44 -8.50 -11.50 5.56
C SER A 44 -9.11 -10.21 5.04
N ASN A 45 -9.60 -9.38 5.97
CA ASN A 45 -10.11 -8.03 5.74
C ASN A 45 -9.17 -6.96 6.30
N ALA A 46 -7.88 -7.27 6.43
CA ALA A 46 -6.87 -6.42 7.07
C ALA A 46 -6.16 -5.43 6.12
N CYS A 47 -6.59 -5.31 4.86
CA CYS A 47 -5.87 -4.56 3.82
C CYS A 47 -5.50 -3.13 4.21
N THR A 48 -6.40 -2.38 4.88
CA THR A 48 -6.11 -1.02 5.37
C THR A 48 -4.95 -1.00 6.38
N LEU A 49 -4.95 -1.90 7.36
CA LEU A 49 -3.86 -2.03 8.33
C LEU A 49 -2.55 -2.43 7.66
N ILE A 50 -2.61 -3.39 6.72
CA ILE A 50 -1.42 -3.86 6.00
C ILE A 50 -0.81 -2.71 5.19
N CYS A 51 -1.62 -1.92 4.48
CA CYS A 51 -1.15 -0.75 3.73
C CYS A 51 -0.47 0.28 4.64
N LEU A 52 -1.08 0.60 5.79
CA LEU A 52 -0.51 1.53 6.76
C LEU A 52 0.80 0.99 7.36
N LEU A 53 0.87 -0.30 7.65
CA LEU A 53 2.07 -0.95 8.19
C LEU A 53 3.22 -1.00 7.18
N VAL A 54 2.93 -1.16 5.88
CA VAL A 54 3.93 -1.01 4.81
C VAL A 54 4.45 0.43 4.78
N ALA A 55 3.55 1.42 4.76
CA ALA A 55 3.93 2.84 4.75
C ALA A 55 4.77 3.22 5.97
N GLN A 56 4.35 2.83 7.17
CA GLN A 56 5.08 3.05 8.42
C GLN A 56 6.48 2.46 8.35
N ARG A 57 6.63 1.20 7.93
CA ARG A 57 7.94 0.55 7.87
C ARG A 57 8.87 1.22 6.88
N ILE A 58 8.37 1.65 5.72
CA ILE A 58 9.15 2.44 4.75
C ILE A 58 9.66 3.73 5.40
N CYS A 59 8.83 4.41 6.19
CA CYS A 59 9.25 5.59 6.95
C CYS A 59 10.31 5.27 8.01
N GLN A 60 10.10 4.20 8.79
CA GLN A 60 11.01 3.78 9.85
C GLN A 60 12.41 3.42 9.32
N THR A 61 12.46 2.73 8.17
CA THR A 61 13.74 2.31 7.58
C THR A 61 14.34 3.36 6.65
N GLY A 62 13.59 4.42 6.30
CA GLY A 62 14.00 5.39 5.29
C GLY A 62 14.17 4.77 3.88
N LEU A 63 13.40 3.73 3.56
CA LEU A 63 13.61 2.96 2.32
C LEU A 63 13.30 3.82 1.08
N LEU A 64 14.26 3.86 0.14
CA LEU A 64 14.10 4.47 -1.18
C LEU A 64 13.91 3.38 -2.23
N ILE A 65 12.74 3.35 -2.87
CA ILE A 65 12.33 2.28 -3.80
C ILE A 65 12.68 2.68 -5.23
N CYS A 66 13.93 2.46 -5.65
CA CYS A 66 14.39 2.78 -7.01
C CYS A 66 13.89 1.79 -8.07
N ASN A 67 13.95 0.49 -7.78
CA ASN A 67 13.43 -0.62 -8.59
C ASN A 67 13.03 -1.78 -7.66
N ILE A 68 11.87 -2.38 -7.89
CA ILE A 68 11.37 -3.53 -7.14
C ILE A 68 12.29 -4.75 -7.24
N GLU A 69 12.93 -5.00 -8.39
CA GLU A 69 13.78 -6.19 -8.61
C GLU A 69 15.00 -6.23 -7.69
N ASN A 70 15.52 -5.06 -7.34
CA ASN A 70 16.72 -4.89 -6.53
C ASN A 70 16.39 -4.34 -5.13
N CYS A 71 15.15 -4.53 -4.66
CA CYS A 71 14.69 -4.03 -3.36
C CYS A 71 14.09 -5.17 -2.51
N PRO A 72 14.91 -6.14 -2.06
CA PRO A 72 14.44 -7.23 -1.21
C PRO A 72 13.86 -6.73 0.12
N GLU A 73 14.31 -5.58 0.61
CA GLU A 73 13.82 -4.93 1.83
C GLU A 73 12.32 -4.62 1.74
N LEU A 74 11.83 -4.15 0.58
CA LEU A 74 10.40 -3.92 0.38
C LEU A 74 9.60 -5.21 0.53
N THR A 75 10.14 -6.31 0.02
CA THR A 75 9.48 -7.63 0.09
C THR A 75 9.39 -8.14 1.52
N ILE A 76 10.42 -7.91 2.33
CA ILE A 76 10.43 -8.18 3.76
C ILE A 76 9.38 -7.30 4.47
N ILE A 77 9.35 -5.99 4.19
CA ILE A 77 8.36 -5.06 4.74
C ILE A 77 6.93 -5.50 4.44
N MET A 78 6.63 -5.88 3.20
CA MET A 78 5.31 -6.37 2.80
C MET A 78 4.93 -7.65 3.56
N ALA A 79 5.86 -8.59 3.72
CA ALA A 79 5.62 -9.83 4.46
C ALA A 79 5.30 -9.57 5.93
N GLU A 80 6.12 -8.77 6.61
CA GLU A 80 5.92 -8.42 8.01
C GLU A 80 4.62 -7.65 8.22
N ALA A 81 4.30 -6.71 7.32
CA ALA A 81 3.05 -5.95 7.37
C ALA A 81 1.82 -6.86 7.20
N MET A 82 1.89 -7.89 6.34
CA MET A 82 0.81 -8.89 6.23
C MET A 82 0.65 -9.71 7.50
N VAL A 83 1.75 -10.21 8.09
CA VAL A 83 1.73 -10.99 9.33
C VAL A 83 1.12 -10.18 10.47
N GLU A 84 1.63 -8.97 10.69
CA GLU A 84 1.18 -8.10 11.77
C GLU A 84 -0.24 -7.58 11.51
N GLY A 85 -0.53 -7.11 10.29
CA GLY A 85 -1.84 -6.56 9.95
C GLY A 85 -2.96 -7.58 10.14
N ASN A 86 -2.74 -8.83 9.72
CA ASN A 86 -3.70 -9.92 9.95
C ASN A 86 -3.89 -10.23 11.45
N ALA A 87 -2.80 -10.30 12.22
CA ALA A 87 -2.87 -10.58 13.66
C ALA A 87 -3.59 -9.45 14.42
N THR A 88 -3.26 -8.19 14.11
CA THR A 88 -3.88 -7.01 14.71
C THR A 88 -5.36 -6.92 14.35
N HIS A 89 -5.73 -7.18 13.09
CA HIS A 89 -7.13 -7.22 12.67
C HIS A 89 -7.92 -8.31 13.42
N ALA A 90 -7.38 -9.53 13.49
CA ALA A 90 -8.02 -10.62 14.24
C ALA A 90 -8.22 -10.26 15.73
N TRP A 91 -7.24 -9.58 16.34
CA TRP A 91 -7.36 -9.06 17.69
C TRP A 91 -8.48 -8.02 17.80
N ILE A 92 -8.53 -7.01 16.93
CA ILE A 92 -9.59 -5.97 16.90
C ILE A 92 -10.99 -6.59 16.84
N ILE A 93 -11.18 -7.59 15.96
CA ILE A 93 -12.46 -8.30 15.82
C ILE A 93 -12.79 -9.09 17.09
N SER A 94 -11.81 -9.81 17.66
CA SER A 94 -12.02 -10.57 18.91
C SER A 94 -12.44 -9.68 20.08
N GLN A 95 -11.94 -8.44 20.11
CA GLN A 95 -12.24 -7.45 21.12
C GLN A 95 -13.51 -6.63 20.82
N LYS A 96 -14.15 -6.83 19.66
CA LYS A 96 -15.35 -6.09 19.21
C LYS A 96 -15.18 -4.57 19.25
N LEU A 97 -13.99 -4.06 18.89
CA LEU A 97 -13.67 -2.63 18.96
C LEU A 97 -14.28 -1.81 17.81
N ILE A 98 -14.83 -2.48 16.80
CA ILE A 98 -15.42 -1.88 15.60
C ILE A 98 -16.77 -2.55 15.27
N PRO A 99 -17.71 -1.81 14.67
CA PRO A 99 -19.03 -2.32 14.32
C PRO A 99 -19.03 -3.18 13.05
N HIS A 100 -18.05 -3.00 12.17
CA HIS A 100 -17.94 -3.67 10.86
C HIS A 100 -16.57 -4.31 10.68
N THR A 101 -16.45 -5.32 9.82
CA THR A 101 -15.18 -6.05 9.65
C THR A 101 -14.11 -5.28 8.85
N TYR A 102 -14.50 -4.21 8.16
CA TYR A 102 -13.59 -3.36 7.38
C TYR A 102 -13.23 -2.13 8.19
N LEU A 103 -11.94 -1.84 8.27
CA LEU A 103 -11.40 -0.66 8.95
C LEU A 103 -11.29 0.49 7.95
N ASN A 104 -11.83 1.65 8.32
CA ASN A 104 -11.44 2.91 7.69
C ASN A 104 -10.04 3.36 8.16
N THR A 105 -9.49 4.42 7.55
CA THR A 105 -8.15 4.92 7.87
C THR A 105 -8.00 5.33 9.34
N GLU A 106 -8.99 6.03 9.90
CA GLU A 106 -8.96 6.50 11.29
C GLU A 106 -8.97 5.34 12.29
N GLU A 107 -9.86 4.36 12.10
CA GLU A 107 -9.94 3.17 12.94
C GLU A 107 -8.66 2.35 12.87
N ALA A 108 -8.09 2.20 11.67
CA ALA A 108 -6.85 1.46 11.47
C ALA A 108 -5.65 2.15 12.16
N LEU A 109 -5.53 3.48 12.05
CA LEU A 109 -4.50 4.26 12.76
C LEU A 109 -4.68 4.17 14.28
N LYS A 110 -5.92 4.32 14.77
CA LYS A 110 -6.25 4.25 16.20
C LYS A 110 -5.90 2.88 16.80
N TYR A 111 -6.32 1.79 16.15
CA TYR A 111 -6.20 0.45 16.70
C TYR A 111 -4.93 -0.30 16.28
N GLY A 112 -4.22 0.16 15.25
CA GLY A 112 -2.86 -0.31 14.96
C GLY A 112 -1.84 0.07 16.04
N GLY A 113 -2.19 1.03 16.91
CA GLY A 113 -1.48 1.29 18.16
C GLY A 113 -0.02 1.73 17.96
N ARG A 114 0.89 1.18 18.76
CA ARG A 114 2.31 1.61 18.78
C ARG A 114 3.03 1.40 17.44
N SER A 115 2.51 0.49 16.61
CA SER A 115 3.06 0.19 15.30
C SER A 115 2.72 1.24 14.24
N LEU A 116 1.73 2.12 14.45
CA LEU A 116 1.32 3.15 13.50
C LEU A 116 1.44 4.55 14.10
N THR A 117 2.62 4.87 14.62
CA THR A 117 2.88 6.12 15.37
C THR A 117 3.49 7.24 14.54
N MET A 118 4.04 6.93 13.36
CA MET A 118 4.73 7.91 12.54
C MET A 118 3.86 8.47 11.42
N LEU A 119 2.73 7.85 11.10
CA LEU A 119 1.89 8.32 10.00
C LEU A 119 0.84 9.30 10.51
N LYS A 120 0.70 10.41 9.79
CA LYS A 120 -0.34 11.40 10.01
C LYS A 120 -1.15 11.61 8.74
N GLU A 121 -2.47 11.60 8.87
CA GLU A 121 -3.36 11.94 7.77
C GLU A 121 -3.20 13.43 7.44
N TRP A 122 -3.05 13.72 6.15
CA TRP A 122 -3.05 15.06 5.60
C TRP A 122 -4.44 15.44 5.08
N LYS A 123 -5.02 14.59 4.22
CA LYS A 123 -6.32 14.83 3.59
C LYS A 123 -7.06 13.54 3.34
N PHE A 124 -8.38 13.62 3.43
CA PHE A 124 -9.31 12.56 3.09
C PHE A 124 -10.43 13.11 2.22
N HIS A 125 -10.85 12.36 1.21
CA HIS A 125 -12.02 12.71 0.40
C HIS A 125 -12.72 11.49 -0.19
N VAL A 126 -14.06 11.55 -0.23
CA VAL A 126 -14.92 10.53 -0.85
C VAL A 126 -15.42 11.04 -2.19
N PHE A 127 -15.16 10.27 -3.24
CA PHE A 127 -15.59 10.56 -4.61
C PHE A 127 -16.75 9.66 -4.99
N HIS A 128 -17.80 10.24 -5.57
CA HIS A 128 -18.96 9.55 -6.11
C HIS A 128 -18.94 9.57 -7.64
N ASP A 129 -17.83 9.11 -8.22
CA ASP A 129 -17.62 9.02 -9.66
C ASP A 129 -16.94 7.70 -10.03
N LYS A 130 -17.01 7.32 -11.30
CA LYS A 130 -16.33 6.12 -11.82
C LYS A 130 -14.82 6.28 -11.69
N ILE A 131 -14.18 5.28 -11.09
CA ILE A 131 -12.73 5.29 -10.85
C ILE A 131 -11.94 5.43 -12.16
N GLU A 132 -12.37 4.73 -13.21
CA GLU A 132 -11.78 4.77 -14.56
C GLU A 132 -11.67 6.18 -15.15
N ARG A 133 -12.59 7.08 -14.79
CA ARG A 133 -12.69 8.41 -15.40
C ARG A 133 -12.02 9.49 -14.58
N SER A 134 -11.91 9.28 -13.27
CA SER A 134 -11.64 10.37 -12.32
C SER A 134 -10.40 10.14 -11.45
N LEU A 135 -9.91 8.90 -11.30
CA LEU A 135 -8.85 8.57 -10.36
C LEU A 135 -7.59 9.41 -10.58
N TYR A 136 -7.03 9.39 -11.79
CA TYR A 136 -5.82 10.16 -12.10
C TYR A 136 -6.02 11.65 -11.88
N LYS A 137 -7.13 12.22 -12.37
CA LYS A 137 -7.43 13.65 -12.22
C LYS A 137 -7.46 14.06 -10.75
N ASN A 138 -8.14 13.27 -9.91
CA ASN A 138 -8.30 13.56 -8.50
C ASN A 138 -6.97 13.44 -7.75
N ILE A 139 -6.19 12.38 -8.01
CA ILE A 139 -4.84 12.24 -7.45
C ILE A 139 -3.97 13.43 -7.87
N LYS A 140 -3.98 13.79 -9.15
CA LYS A 140 -3.19 14.92 -9.68
C LYS A 140 -3.51 16.24 -8.99
N THR A 141 -4.78 16.51 -8.70
CA THR A 141 -5.17 17.71 -7.94
C THR A 141 -4.54 17.74 -6.56
N PHE A 142 -4.55 16.62 -5.82
CA PHE A 142 -3.89 16.54 -4.51
C PHE A 142 -2.36 16.64 -4.63
N LEU A 143 -1.76 16.02 -5.64
CA LEU A 143 -0.31 16.10 -5.85
C LEU A 143 0.14 17.52 -6.19
N LEU A 144 -0.61 18.24 -7.03
CA LEU A 144 -0.33 19.64 -7.34
C LEU A 144 -0.31 20.48 -6.07
N GLU A 145 -1.26 20.27 -5.17
CA GLU A 145 -1.29 20.96 -3.89
C GLU A 145 -0.13 20.52 -2.97
N TRP A 146 0.13 19.22 -2.88
CA TRP A 146 1.21 18.68 -2.04
C TRP A 146 2.57 19.28 -2.39
N TYR A 147 2.91 19.33 -3.68
CA TYR A 147 4.20 19.84 -4.14
C TYR A 147 4.33 21.36 -4.09
N THR A 148 3.29 22.11 -3.69
CA THR A 148 3.45 23.54 -3.37
C THR A 148 4.11 23.78 -2.01
N ASP A 149 3.91 22.89 -1.03
CA ASP A 149 4.44 22.98 0.33
C ASP A 149 4.53 21.57 0.95
N PRO A 150 5.44 20.71 0.46
CA PRO A 150 5.51 19.32 0.86
C PRO A 150 5.95 19.20 2.33
N LYS A 151 5.23 18.38 3.10
CA LYS A 151 5.59 18.11 4.52
C LYS A 151 6.64 17.01 4.68
N SER A 152 6.91 16.27 3.61
CA SER A 152 7.84 15.14 3.57
C SER A 152 8.18 14.81 2.11
N THR A 153 9.33 14.18 1.87
CA THR A 153 9.71 13.65 0.55
C THR A 153 8.92 12.39 0.15
N ASN A 154 8.29 11.74 1.13
CA ASN A 154 7.39 10.62 0.93
C ASN A 154 5.94 11.07 1.22
N LEU A 155 5.04 10.75 0.28
CA LEU A 155 3.59 10.86 0.45
C LEU A 155 2.97 9.49 0.20
N PHE A 156 2.09 9.06 1.09
CA PHE A 156 1.35 7.83 0.98
C PHE A 156 -0.11 8.15 0.67
N MET A 157 -0.74 7.35 -0.16
CA MET A 157 -2.15 7.49 -0.46
C MET A 157 -2.81 6.12 -0.43
N LEU A 158 -3.80 5.97 0.44
CA LEU A 158 -4.72 4.85 0.43
C LEU A 158 -5.81 5.15 -0.59
N LEU A 159 -6.02 4.21 -1.51
CA LEU A 159 -7.20 4.17 -2.37
C LEU A 159 -8.13 3.08 -1.84
N ILE A 160 -9.32 3.47 -1.40
CA ILE A 160 -10.29 2.58 -0.78
C ILE A 160 -11.51 2.50 -1.71
N THR A 161 -11.88 1.29 -2.12
CA THR A 161 -13.09 1.05 -2.92
C THR A 161 -13.56 -0.39 -2.76
N CYS A 162 -14.88 -0.58 -2.72
CA CYS A 162 -15.52 -1.91 -2.65
C CYS A 162 -14.94 -2.84 -1.55
N GLY A 163 -14.62 -2.29 -0.37
CA GLY A 163 -14.05 -3.06 0.75
C GLY A 163 -12.57 -3.45 0.59
N ARG A 164 -11.88 -2.87 -0.39
CA ARG A 164 -10.45 -3.09 -0.66
C ARG A 164 -9.69 -1.79 -0.49
N THR A 165 -8.51 -1.89 0.10
CA THR A 165 -7.57 -0.79 0.24
C THR A 165 -6.27 -1.15 -0.45
N VAL A 166 -5.78 -0.24 -1.30
CA VAL A 166 -4.46 -0.33 -1.94
C VAL A 166 -3.64 0.90 -1.61
N LEU A 167 -2.31 0.75 -1.60
CA LEU A 167 -1.38 1.80 -1.21
C LEU A 167 -0.65 2.34 -2.44
N PHE A 168 -0.66 3.65 -2.62
CA PHE A 168 0.28 4.37 -3.48
C PHE A 168 1.36 5.01 -2.61
N ILE A 169 2.61 4.87 -3.04
CA ILE A 169 3.80 5.41 -2.39
C ILE A 169 4.45 6.36 -3.39
N PHE A 170 4.35 7.66 -3.13
CA PHE A 170 5.02 8.70 -3.91
C PHE A 170 6.34 9.04 -3.22
N GLN A 171 7.45 8.81 -3.90
CA GLN A 171 8.78 9.17 -3.40
C GLN A 171 9.39 10.21 -4.34
N GLU A 172 9.47 11.45 -3.85
CA GLU A 172 10.02 12.57 -4.61
C GLU A 172 11.49 12.34 -4.95
N VAL A 173 12.27 11.82 -3.99
CA VAL A 173 13.72 11.58 -4.13
C VAL A 173 14.05 10.65 -5.30
N THR A 174 13.23 9.61 -5.52
CA THR A 174 13.45 8.66 -6.62
C THR A 174 12.61 9.00 -7.86
N TYR A 175 11.74 10.01 -7.77
CA TYR A 175 10.76 10.37 -8.78
C TYR A 175 9.86 9.19 -9.21
N LYS A 176 9.52 8.32 -8.25
CA LYS A 176 8.72 7.11 -8.49
C LYS A 176 7.39 7.15 -7.76
N VAL A 177 6.40 6.50 -8.36
CA VAL A 177 5.18 6.05 -7.71
C VAL A 177 5.15 4.53 -7.71
N THR A 178 4.92 3.95 -6.53
CA THR A 178 4.76 2.50 -6.36
C THR A 178 3.37 2.22 -5.81
N LEU A 179 2.61 1.38 -6.51
CA LEU A 179 1.32 0.84 -6.05
C LEU A 179 1.54 -0.55 -5.44
N PHE A 180 0.98 -0.78 -4.27
CA PHE A 180 0.94 -2.06 -3.58
C PHE A 180 -0.50 -2.49 -3.33
N ASP A 181 -0.87 -3.66 -3.84
CA ASP A 181 -2.14 -4.32 -3.55
C ASP A 181 -1.86 -5.71 -2.94
N SER A 182 -2.22 -5.87 -1.66
CA SER A 182 -1.97 -7.08 -0.86
C SER A 182 -2.88 -8.26 -1.18
N HIS A 183 -3.91 -8.08 -2.00
CA HIS A 183 -4.90 -9.13 -2.27
C HIS A 183 -4.34 -10.24 -3.18
N GLY A 184 -5.06 -11.36 -3.27
CA GLY A 184 -4.83 -12.33 -4.33
C GLY A 184 -5.51 -11.86 -5.62
N HIS A 185 -4.84 -12.05 -6.76
CA HIS A 185 -5.30 -11.59 -8.06
C HIS A 185 -5.48 -12.76 -9.02
N SER A 186 -6.43 -12.63 -9.94
CA SER A 186 -6.59 -13.58 -11.03
C SER A 186 -7.12 -12.84 -12.25
N THR A 187 -6.27 -12.67 -13.25
CA THR A 187 -6.64 -12.11 -14.56
C THR A 187 -6.50 -13.18 -15.64
N ILE A 188 -6.98 -12.88 -16.85
CA ILE A 188 -6.82 -13.78 -18.01
C ILE A 188 -5.33 -14.03 -18.29
N LYS A 189 -4.50 -12.97 -18.25
CA LYS A 189 -3.05 -13.05 -18.51
C LYS A 189 -2.28 -13.66 -17.34
N HIS A 190 -2.74 -13.41 -16.11
CA HIS A 190 -2.07 -13.83 -14.88
C HIS A 190 -3.05 -14.56 -13.95
N PRO A 191 -3.39 -15.82 -14.27
CA PRO A 191 -4.30 -16.60 -13.42
C PRO A 191 -3.62 -16.94 -12.09
N ASN A 192 -4.37 -16.85 -10.99
CA ASN A 192 -3.94 -17.26 -9.64
C ASN A 192 -2.57 -16.68 -9.22
N ARG A 193 -2.54 -15.38 -8.98
CA ARG A 193 -1.39 -14.63 -8.42
C ARG A 193 -1.66 -14.15 -7.01
N GLY A 194 -0.58 -13.87 -6.29
CA GLY A 194 -0.62 -13.27 -4.96
C GLY A 194 -0.82 -11.76 -5.04
N LEU A 195 -0.20 -11.04 -4.11
CA LEU A 195 -0.13 -9.59 -4.14
C LEU A 195 0.52 -9.09 -5.44
N VAL A 196 0.23 -7.85 -5.81
CA VAL A 196 0.86 -7.18 -6.96
C VAL A 196 1.50 -5.89 -6.51
N VAL A 197 2.69 -5.62 -7.04
CA VAL A 197 3.33 -4.32 -6.98
C VAL A 197 3.42 -3.77 -8.39
N ALA A 198 3.07 -2.51 -8.57
CA ALA A 198 3.26 -1.79 -9.82
C ALA A 198 4.11 -0.55 -9.57
N GLN A 199 5.02 -0.22 -10.49
CA GLN A 199 5.90 0.93 -10.34
C GLN A 199 6.06 1.68 -11.65
N THR A 200 5.99 3.01 -11.57
CA THR A 200 6.23 3.91 -12.69
C THR A 200 6.85 5.24 -12.21
N SER A 201 7.19 6.17 -13.11
CA SER A 201 7.59 7.53 -12.70
C SER A 201 6.36 8.38 -12.39
N ILE A 202 6.57 9.50 -11.70
CA ILE A 202 5.48 10.44 -11.36
C ILE A 202 4.80 10.98 -12.63
N ASP A 203 5.55 11.21 -13.72
CA ASP A 203 5.03 11.71 -15.00
C ASP A 203 4.02 10.77 -15.66
N THR A 204 4.20 9.46 -15.47
CA THR A 204 3.38 8.40 -16.08
C THR A 204 2.36 7.81 -15.10
N LEU A 205 2.03 8.55 -14.04
CA LEU A 205 0.99 8.19 -13.07
C LEU A 205 -0.36 7.88 -13.72
N GLU A 206 -0.70 8.57 -14.83
CA GLU A 206 -1.92 8.31 -15.58
C GLU A 206 -1.96 6.88 -16.12
N SER A 207 -0.86 6.38 -16.69
CA SER A 207 -0.73 5.00 -17.16
C SER A 207 -0.93 4.00 -16.02
N LEU A 208 -0.42 4.29 -14.81
CA LEU A 208 -0.64 3.46 -13.62
C LEU A 208 -2.11 3.44 -13.17
N CYS A 209 -2.77 4.60 -13.14
CA CYS A 209 -4.19 4.71 -12.79
C CYS A 209 -5.09 3.98 -13.81
N ASN A 210 -4.75 4.10 -15.09
CA ASN A 210 -5.44 3.42 -16.18
C ASN A 210 -5.29 1.90 -16.07
N TRP A 211 -4.06 1.41 -15.84
CA TRP A 211 -3.81 0.00 -15.57
C TRP A 211 -4.62 -0.52 -14.39
N TYR A 212 -4.55 0.16 -13.25
CA TYR A 212 -5.27 -0.27 -12.05
C TYR A 212 -6.79 -0.35 -12.29
N SER A 213 -7.36 0.68 -12.90
CA SER A 213 -8.81 0.73 -13.15
C SER A 213 -9.26 -0.37 -14.12
N HIS A 214 -8.53 -0.57 -15.22
CA HIS A 214 -8.92 -1.55 -16.23
C HIS A 214 -8.58 -2.99 -15.82
N GLU A 215 -7.34 -3.26 -15.40
CA GLU A 215 -6.90 -4.62 -15.12
C GLU A 215 -7.30 -5.11 -13.73
N ILE A 216 -7.19 -4.26 -12.71
CA ILE A 216 -7.45 -4.69 -11.33
C ILE A 216 -8.93 -4.54 -11.00
N VAL A 217 -9.50 -3.35 -11.15
CA VAL A 217 -10.91 -3.12 -10.76
C VAL A 217 -11.87 -3.85 -11.70
N ASN A 218 -11.73 -3.69 -13.01
CA ASN A 218 -12.67 -4.28 -13.97
C ASN A 218 -12.34 -5.73 -14.28
N ASN A 219 -11.14 -6.05 -14.75
CA ASN A 219 -10.85 -7.40 -15.25
C ASN A 219 -10.62 -8.41 -14.10
N CYS A 220 -9.94 -8.01 -13.03
CA CYS A 220 -9.64 -8.91 -11.92
C CYS A 220 -10.79 -8.99 -10.91
N TYR A 221 -11.36 -7.85 -10.51
CA TYR A 221 -12.40 -7.83 -9.48
C TYR A 221 -13.82 -7.86 -10.06
N ASN A 222 -14.00 -7.59 -11.36
CA ASN A 222 -15.30 -7.50 -12.02
C ASN A 222 -16.25 -6.53 -11.30
N MET A 223 -15.72 -5.37 -10.90
CA MET A 223 -16.43 -4.36 -10.12
C MET A 223 -16.71 -3.11 -10.94
N GLN A 224 -17.90 -2.53 -10.78
CA GLN A 224 -18.16 -1.15 -11.20
C GLN A 224 -17.97 -0.22 -10.01
N ALA A 225 -16.74 0.25 -9.80
CA ALA A 225 -16.41 1.20 -8.73
C ALA A 225 -16.87 2.62 -9.11
N ASN A 226 -18.10 2.96 -8.72
CA ASN A 226 -18.70 4.29 -8.84
C ASN A 226 -18.53 5.16 -7.59
N GLN A 227 -17.85 4.63 -6.58
CA GLN A 227 -17.45 5.35 -5.38
C GLN A 227 -16.08 4.85 -4.90
N TYR A 228 -15.23 5.78 -4.48
CA TYR A 228 -13.94 5.47 -3.89
C TYR A 228 -13.48 6.61 -2.96
N GLU A 229 -12.55 6.30 -2.09
CA GLU A 229 -12.00 7.22 -1.10
C GLU A 229 -10.50 7.33 -1.31
N LEU A 230 -9.97 8.54 -1.14
CA LEU A 230 -8.54 8.80 -1.12
C LEU A 230 -8.17 9.34 0.26
N ALA A 231 -7.28 8.65 0.96
CA ALA A 231 -6.70 9.11 2.23
C ALA A 231 -5.19 9.29 2.05
N PHE A 232 -4.71 10.52 2.21
CA PHE A 232 -3.30 10.87 2.06
C PHE A 232 -2.63 10.96 3.42
N LEU A 233 -1.48 10.31 3.58
CA LEU A 233 -0.71 10.27 4.81
C LEU A 233 0.75 10.63 4.53
N TYR A 234 1.42 11.20 5.52
CA TYR A 234 2.84 11.49 5.49
C TYR A 234 3.50 11.11 6.82
N PRO A 235 4.82 10.88 6.85
CA PRO A 235 5.53 10.71 8.10
C PRO A 235 5.50 12.01 8.89
N ASP A 236 4.87 11.99 10.05
CA ASP A 236 5.07 12.99 11.09
C ASP A 236 6.46 12.78 11.68
N SER A 237 7.31 13.81 11.60
CA SER A 237 8.67 13.75 12.11
C SER A 237 8.63 13.63 13.64
N LEU A 238 8.65 12.41 14.16
CA LEU A 238 8.93 12.18 15.57
C LEU A 238 10.41 12.50 15.83
N CYS A 239 10.65 13.67 16.42
CA CYS A 239 11.91 14.25 16.94
C CYS A 239 12.65 15.29 16.07
N LYS A 240 12.32 16.57 16.32
CA LYS A 240 13.32 17.65 16.50
C LYS A 240 14.02 17.53 17.87
N CYS A 241 14.56 16.36 18.22
CA CYS A 241 15.38 16.22 19.42
C CYS A 241 16.85 16.37 19.06
N SER A 242 17.21 17.56 18.59
CA SER A 242 18.58 18.02 18.48
C SER A 242 18.97 18.85 19.72
N SER A 243 18.94 18.25 20.92
CA SER A 243 19.45 18.94 22.13
C SER A 243 19.74 18.07 23.38
N CYS A 244 20.11 16.78 23.27
CA CYS A 244 20.51 16.00 24.47
C CYS A 244 21.84 15.23 24.36
N PHE A 245 22.76 15.65 23.50
CA PHE A 245 24.17 15.26 23.64
C PHE A 245 25.05 16.51 23.49
N LYS A 246 25.10 17.30 24.55
CA LYS A 246 26.25 18.14 24.87
C LYS A 246 26.63 17.85 26.33
N ASP A 247 27.87 17.40 26.46
CA ASP A 247 28.76 17.54 27.61
C ASP A 247 28.37 16.81 28.89
N GLN A 248 28.93 15.61 29.06
CA GLN A 248 29.65 15.18 30.27
C GLN A 248 30.79 14.24 29.89
#